data_AF-A0A914X105-F1
#
_entry.id   AF-A0A914X105-F1
#
_cell.length_a   1.000
_cell.length_b   1.000
_cell.length_c   1.000
_cell.angle_alpha   90.00
_cell.angle_beta   90.00
_cell.angle_gamma   90.00
#
_symmetry.space_group_name_H-M   'P 1'
#
loop_
_entity.id
_entity.type
_entity.pdbx_description
1 polymer ?
#
loop_
_entity_poly.entity_id
_entity_poly.type
_entity_poly.pdbx_seq_one_letter_code
_entity_poly.pdbx_strand_id
1 'polypeptide(L)'
;MLKLILLSTAIFFSAFAQDNPCPTTQWKYDETSNSCFLPSKHHSTFTDATTYCSGFNSTLVVIHSQQIETAVNTIVYYEDSRSVWWIGLQRSSPQGNFTWVDGTPLNYTDWQSGQPSNTLGANCVGVFLKSGLTGGWQNVPCVQQQPFICFIPNAVALPTSNPKLCPPGTYQGPSGSIQSPNYPANYPNNADCYYLITVAAGYKVNITIVSFRTEYCCDWAYIHDGNAESSPYLASLRGVVPAGTSYKSTGQFMLVHFTSDESTNDTGFNMTYTAVAN
;
A
#
# COMPACT_ATOMS: atom_id res chain seq x y z
N MET A 1 -11.41 -27.28 57.93
CA MET A 1 -11.55 -26.73 56.57
C MET A 1 -10.23 -26.08 56.18
N LEU A 2 -9.45 -26.77 55.34
CA LEU A 2 -8.13 -26.33 54.91
C LEU A 2 -8.32 -25.52 53.62
N LYS A 3 -8.04 -24.21 53.64
CA LYS A 3 -8.00 -23.38 52.41
C LYS A 3 -6.61 -23.51 51.79
N LEU A 4 -6.53 -24.26 50.70
CA LEU A 4 -5.34 -24.40 49.87
C LEU A 4 -5.14 -23.10 49.07
N ILE A 5 -3.98 -22.47 49.22
CA ILE A 5 -3.54 -21.33 48.41
C ILE A 5 -2.96 -21.90 47.11
N LEU A 6 -3.61 -21.66 45.98
CA LEU A 6 -3.03 -21.89 44.66
C LEU A 6 -2.49 -20.57 44.13
N LEU A 7 -1.17 -20.42 44.16
CA LEU A 7 -0.42 -19.47 43.35
C LEU A 7 -0.54 -19.94 41.89
N SER A 8 -1.28 -19.19 41.08
CA SER A 8 -1.20 -19.30 39.62
C SER A 8 -0.66 -17.97 39.11
N THR A 9 0.58 -18.00 38.65
CA THR A 9 1.20 -16.93 37.87
C THR A 9 0.41 -16.79 36.57
N ALA A 10 -0.48 -15.80 36.52
CA ALA A 10 -1.02 -15.32 35.25
C ALA A 10 0.13 -14.66 34.50
N ILE A 11 0.74 -15.41 33.58
CA ILE A 11 1.52 -14.83 32.49
C ILE A 11 0.52 -14.00 31.70
N PHE A 12 0.52 -12.68 31.90
CA PHE A 12 -0.06 -11.76 30.94
C PHE A 12 0.73 -11.93 29.64
N PHE A 13 0.23 -12.77 28.73
CA PHE A 13 0.42 -12.46 27.33
C PHE A 13 -0.34 -11.15 27.13
N SER A 14 0.38 -10.02 27.20
CA SER A 14 -0.04 -8.82 26.50
C SER A 14 -0.30 -9.28 25.08
N ALA A 15 -1.57 -9.37 24.69
CA ALA A 15 -1.94 -9.46 23.29
C ALA A 15 -1.31 -8.22 22.65
N PHE A 16 -0.18 -8.40 21.98
CA PHE A 16 0.27 -7.45 20.99
C PHE A 16 -0.91 -7.36 20.02
N ALA A 17 -1.62 -6.24 20.05
CA ALA A 17 -2.50 -5.89 18.94
C ALA A 17 -1.58 -5.85 17.74
N GLN A 18 -1.68 -6.85 16.88
CA GLN A 18 -0.88 -6.90 15.66
C GLN A 18 -1.34 -5.70 14.83
N ASP A 19 -0.44 -4.71 14.69
CA ASP A 19 -0.68 -3.49 13.93
C ASP A 19 -1.23 -3.85 12.56
N ASN A 20 -2.48 -3.48 12.26
CA ASN A 20 -3.08 -3.78 10.96
C ASN A 20 -2.40 -2.89 9.91
N PRO A 21 -1.68 -3.44 8.93
CA PRO A 21 -0.92 -2.68 7.95
C PRO A 21 -1.78 -1.99 6.89
N CYS A 22 -3.11 -2.14 6.98
CA CYS A 22 -4.02 -1.55 6.02
C CYS A 22 -4.57 -0.19 6.46
N PRO A 23 -4.91 0.70 5.49
CA PRO A 23 -5.30 2.08 5.78
C PRO A 23 -6.47 2.26 6.76
N THR A 24 -7.45 1.36 6.74
CA THR A 24 -8.60 1.38 7.64
C THR A 24 -9.07 -0.03 7.96
N THR A 25 -9.95 -0.18 8.96
CA THR A 25 -10.56 -1.47 9.34
C THR A 25 -11.44 -2.10 8.26
N GLN A 26 -11.78 -1.36 7.19
CA GLN A 26 -12.53 -1.89 6.05
C GLN A 26 -11.64 -2.70 5.09
N TRP A 27 -10.34 -2.45 5.11
CA TRP A 27 -9.37 -3.23 4.35
C TRP A 27 -9.09 -4.55 5.05
N LYS A 28 -8.98 -5.60 4.26
CA LYS A 28 -8.62 -6.94 4.68
C LYS A 28 -7.13 -7.14 4.45
N TYR A 29 -6.39 -7.35 5.52
CA TYR A 29 -4.99 -7.75 5.45
C TYR A 29 -4.89 -9.26 5.23
N ASP A 30 -4.04 -9.69 4.31
CA ASP A 30 -3.64 -11.08 4.16
C ASP A 30 -2.15 -11.23 4.48
N GLU A 31 -1.86 -12.00 5.53
CA GLU A 31 -0.49 -12.23 6.01
C GLU A 31 0.37 -13.00 5.00
N THR A 32 -0.24 -13.89 4.21
CA THR A 32 0.50 -14.79 3.32
C THR A 32 1.05 -14.08 2.09
N SER A 33 0.28 -13.13 1.55
CA SER A 33 0.66 -12.24 0.46
C SER A 33 1.24 -10.92 0.95
N ASN A 34 1.24 -10.69 2.28
CA ASN A 34 1.62 -9.43 2.90
C ASN A 34 0.96 -8.22 2.20
N SER A 35 -0.36 -8.27 2.01
CA SER A 35 -1.07 -7.30 1.17
C SER A 35 -2.43 -6.92 1.72
N CYS A 36 -2.91 -5.74 1.34
CA CYS A 36 -4.22 -5.22 1.76
C CYS A 36 -5.20 -5.21 0.59
N PHE A 37 -6.43 -5.64 0.88
CA PHE A 37 -7.50 -5.76 -0.10
C PHE A 37 -8.76 -5.04 0.39
N LEU A 38 -9.37 -4.21 -0.46
CA LEU A 38 -10.65 -3.58 -0.17
C LEU A 38 -11.69 -4.04 -1.19
N PRO A 39 -12.54 -5.03 -0.85
CA PRO A 39 -13.65 -5.41 -1.70
C PRO A 39 -14.70 -4.30 -1.74
N SER A 40 -15.11 -3.92 -2.95
CA SER A 40 -16.14 -2.91 -3.17
C SER A 40 -17.50 -3.34 -2.62
N LYS A 41 -18.30 -2.38 -2.13
CA LYS A 41 -19.70 -2.60 -1.74
C LYS A 41 -20.72 -2.19 -2.81
N HIS A 42 -20.25 -1.69 -3.94
CA HIS A 42 -21.05 -1.26 -5.08
C HIS A 42 -20.42 -1.76 -6.38
N HIS A 43 -21.16 -1.69 -7.48
CA HIS A 43 -20.67 -2.09 -8.80
C HIS A 43 -20.27 -0.87 -9.61
N SER A 44 -19.20 -1.00 -10.39
CA SER A 44 -18.64 0.07 -11.20
C SER A 44 -18.14 -0.46 -12.54
N THR A 45 -18.02 0.42 -13.53
CA THR A 45 -17.26 0.11 -14.75
C THR A 45 -15.79 -0.08 -14.41
N PHE A 46 -15.03 -0.73 -15.29
CA PHE A 46 -13.59 -0.95 -15.04
C PHE A 46 -12.83 0.37 -14.82
N THR A 47 -13.14 1.38 -15.64
CA THR A 47 -12.50 2.71 -15.55
C THR A 47 -12.84 3.39 -14.22
N ASP A 48 -14.12 3.41 -13.85
CA ASP A 48 -14.56 4.04 -12.59
C ASP A 48 -14.00 3.30 -11.37
N ALA A 49 -13.91 1.97 -11.42
CA ALA A 49 -13.32 1.15 -10.37
C ALA A 49 -11.82 1.45 -10.21
N THR A 50 -11.09 1.62 -11.33
CA THR A 50 -9.69 2.05 -11.30
C THR A 50 -9.55 3.42 -10.62
N THR A 51 -10.37 4.39 -11.01
CA THR A 51 -10.39 5.73 -10.40
C THR A 51 -10.73 5.68 -8.91
N TYR A 52 -11.70 4.85 -8.51
CA TYR A 52 -12.07 4.67 -7.11
C TYR A 52 -10.89 4.18 -6.27
N CYS A 53 -10.17 3.14 -6.73
CA CYS A 53 -9.01 2.63 -6.01
C CYS A 53 -7.88 3.65 -5.96
N SER A 54 -7.65 4.41 -7.03
CA SER A 54 -6.67 5.51 -7.05
C SER A 54 -6.96 6.57 -5.99
N GLY A 55 -8.23 6.79 -5.62
CA GLY A 55 -8.61 7.70 -4.53
C GLY A 55 -8.06 7.31 -3.15
N PHE A 56 -7.65 6.06 -2.97
CA PHE A 56 -6.99 5.57 -1.74
C PHE A 56 -5.48 5.38 -1.90
N ASN A 57 -4.86 6.00 -2.93
CA ASN A 57 -3.47 5.73 -3.32
C ASN A 57 -3.21 4.23 -3.54
N SER A 58 -4.21 3.53 -4.10
CA SER A 58 -4.19 2.10 -4.37
C SER A 58 -4.56 1.83 -5.84
N THR A 59 -4.52 0.57 -6.26
CA THR A 59 -4.94 0.16 -7.60
C THR A 59 -6.02 -0.90 -7.53
N LEU A 60 -6.64 -1.24 -8.67
CA LEU A 60 -7.30 -2.54 -8.77
C LEU A 60 -6.29 -3.67 -8.53
N VAL A 61 -6.75 -4.79 -8.00
CA VAL A 61 -5.87 -5.89 -7.60
C VAL A 61 -5.02 -6.44 -8.73
N VAL A 62 -3.71 -6.51 -8.48
CA VAL A 62 -2.70 -7.05 -9.38
C VAL A 62 -2.23 -8.38 -8.82
N ILE A 63 -2.26 -9.43 -9.64
CA ILE A 63 -2.01 -10.79 -9.18
C ILE A 63 -0.74 -11.34 -9.84
N HIS A 64 0.34 -11.41 -9.04
CA HIS A 64 1.64 -11.94 -9.46
C HIS A 64 2.01 -13.27 -8.79
N SER A 65 1.17 -13.77 -7.88
CA SER A 65 1.50 -14.93 -7.08
C SER A 65 0.25 -15.70 -6.66
N GLN A 66 0.46 -16.97 -6.35
CA GLN A 66 -0.60 -17.86 -5.86
C GLN A 66 -1.16 -17.38 -4.51
N GLN A 67 -0.34 -16.71 -3.68
CA GLN A 67 -0.79 -16.16 -2.40
C GLN A 67 -1.84 -15.06 -2.63
N ILE A 68 -1.58 -14.12 -3.54
CA ILE A 68 -2.53 -13.06 -3.89
C ILE A 68 -3.80 -13.66 -4.52
N GLU A 69 -3.64 -14.61 -5.45
CA GLU A 69 -4.78 -15.30 -6.09
C GLU A 69 -5.68 -15.98 -5.03
N THR A 70 -5.08 -16.65 -4.05
CA THR A 70 -5.82 -17.33 -2.96
C THR A 70 -6.58 -16.34 -2.09
N ALA A 71 -5.96 -15.20 -1.75
CA ALA A 71 -6.60 -14.13 -1.00
C ALA A 71 -7.78 -13.54 -1.77
N VAL A 72 -7.61 -13.24 -3.07
CA VAL A 72 -8.67 -12.76 -3.96
C VAL A 72 -9.82 -13.77 -4.04
N ASN A 73 -9.53 -15.04 -4.28
CA ASN A 73 -10.56 -16.08 -4.37
C ASN A 73 -11.33 -16.25 -3.06
N THR A 74 -10.66 -16.12 -1.92
CA THR A 74 -11.31 -16.13 -0.61
C THR A 74 -12.23 -14.92 -0.44
N ILE A 75 -11.79 -13.72 -0.83
CA ILE A 75 -12.60 -12.50 -0.79
C ILE A 75 -13.84 -12.66 -1.68
N VAL A 76 -13.66 -13.07 -2.94
CA VAL A 76 -14.77 -13.27 -3.89
C VAL A 76 -15.77 -14.30 -3.36
N TYR A 77 -15.28 -15.40 -2.79
CA TYR A 77 -16.13 -16.46 -2.25
C TYR A 77 -17.05 -15.98 -1.14
N TYR A 78 -16.50 -15.22 -0.19
CA TYR A 78 -17.24 -14.77 1.00
C TYR A 78 -18.05 -13.48 0.77
N GLU A 79 -17.65 -12.61 -0.15
CA GLU A 79 -18.37 -11.37 -0.45
C GLU A 79 -19.54 -11.63 -1.42
N ASP A 80 -19.27 -12.11 -2.63
CA ASP A 80 -20.29 -12.51 -3.60
C ASP A 80 -19.71 -13.39 -4.72
N SER A 81 -19.84 -14.71 -4.56
CA SER A 81 -19.34 -15.69 -5.54
C SER A 81 -20.14 -15.77 -6.84
N ARG A 82 -21.27 -15.05 -6.96
CA ARG A 82 -22.13 -15.09 -8.16
C ARG A 82 -21.77 -14.02 -9.19
N SER A 83 -20.96 -13.04 -8.80
CA SER A 83 -20.56 -11.92 -9.66
C SER A 83 -19.14 -12.12 -10.19
N VAL A 84 -18.85 -11.50 -11.32
CA VAL A 84 -17.47 -11.35 -11.80
C VAL A 84 -16.86 -10.17 -11.07
N TRP A 85 -15.67 -10.32 -10.50
CA TRP A 85 -15.01 -9.25 -9.75
C TRP A 85 -13.86 -8.66 -10.55
N TRP A 86 -13.89 -7.35 -10.82
CA TRP A 86 -12.80 -6.70 -11.54
C TRP A 86 -11.47 -6.86 -10.81
N ILE A 87 -10.47 -7.27 -11.59
CA ILE A 87 -9.05 -7.23 -11.23
C ILE A 87 -8.36 -6.23 -12.15
N GLY A 88 -7.15 -5.80 -11.81
CA GLY A 88 -6.41 -4.77 -12.52
C GLY A 88 -5.83 -5.18 -13.87
N LEU A 89 -6.42 -6.13 -14.60
CA LEU A 89 -5.91 -6.63 -15.88
C LEU A 89 -6.83 -6.20 -17.03
N GLN A 90 -6.24 -5.60 -18.06
CA GLN A 90 -6.95 -5.16 -19.26
C GLN A 90 -6.07 -5.25 -20.52
N ARG A 91 -6.67 -5.12 -21.70
CA ARG A 91 -5.97 -4.97 -22.99
C ARG A 91 -6.58 -3.83 -23.82
N SER A 92 -5.79 -3.22 -24.69
CA SER A 92 -6.29 -2.09 -25.51
C SER A 92 -7.14 -2.51 -26.71
N SER A 93 -6.99 -3.74 -27.19
CA SER A 93 -7.73 -4.28 -28.33
C SER A 93 -7.93 -5.79 -28.19
N PRO A 94 -8.90 -6.41 -28.88
CA PRO A 94 -9.15 -7.85 -28.79
C PRO A 94 -7.95 -8.73 -29.17
N GLN A 95 -7.02 -8.23 -29.99
CA GLN A 95 -5.78 -8.92 -30.38
C GLN A 95 -4.56 -8.40 -29.61
N GLY A 96 -4.74 -7.43 -28.72
CA GLY A 96 -3.68 -6.85 -27.92
C GLY A 96 -3.30 -7.74 -26.74
N ASN A 97 -2.08 -7.53 -26.24
CA ASN A 97 -1.62 -8.18 -25.01
C ASN A 97 -2.33 -7.57 -23.79
N PHE A 98 -2.55 -8.39 -22.77
CA PHE A 98 -3.03 -7.94 -21.48
C PHE A 98 -1.91 -7.29 -20.68
N THR A 99 -2.25 -6.24 -19.95
CA THR A 99 -1.35 -5.42 -19.13
C THR A 99 -2.00 -5.10 -17.79
N TRP A 100 -1.22 -5.17 -16.72
CA TRP A 100 -1.67 -4.77 -15.39
C TRP A 100 -1.76 -3.24 -15.28
N VAL A 101 -2.69 -2.75 -14.47
CA VAL A 101 -2.91 -1.31 -14.21
C VAL A 101 -1.73 -0.62 -13.52
N ASP A 102 -0.82 -1.37 -12.90
CA ASP A 102 0.42 -0.85 -12.30
C ASP A 102 1.62 -0.86 -13.27
N GLY A 103 1.41 -1.32 -14.52
CA GLY A 103 2.43 -1.38 -15.56
C GLY A 103 3.39 -2.57 -15.48
N THR A 104 3.20 -3.48 -14.52
CA THR A 104 4.02 -4.69 -14.40
C THR A 104 3.72 -5.70 -15.51
N PRO A 105 4.69 -6.59 -15.86
CA PRO A 105 4.47 -7.61 -16.87
C PRO A 105 3.50 -8.70 -16.39
N LEU A 106 2.71 -9.24 -17.31
CA LEU A 106 1.85 -10.41 -17.05
C LEU A 106 2.71 -11.69 -16.95
N ASN A 107 3.07 -12.09 -15.73
CA ASN A 107 3.89 -13.26 -15.43
C ASN A 107 3.13 -14.39 -14.70
N TYR A 108 1.87 -14.15 -14.34
CA TYR A 108 1.00 -15.07 -13.64
C TYR A 108 -0.39 -15.03 -14.29
N THR A 109 -1.03 -16.18 -14.45
CA THR A 109 -2.37 -16.28 -15.00
C THR A 109 -3.16 -17.42 -14.38
N ASP A 110 -4.43 -17.19 -14.09
CA ASP A 110 -5.38 -18.25 -13.71
C ASP A 110 -6.63 -18.21 -14.59
N TRP A 111 -6.45 -18.24 -15.91
CA TRP A 111 -7.56 -18.20 -16.87
C TRP A 111 -8.49 -19.41 -16.71
N GLN A 112 -9.80 -19.17 -16.75
CA GLN A 112 -10.75 -20.26 -16.86
C GLN A 112 -10.55 -21.02 -18.18
N SER A 113 -10.93 -22.30 -18.20
CA SER A 113 -10.94 -23.09 -19.43
C SER A 113 -11.76 -22.39 -20.53
N GLY A 114 -11.11 -22.12 -21.67
CA GLY A 114 -11.69 -21.38 -22.81
C GLY A 114 -11.53 -19.86 -22.75
N GLN A 115 -10.84 -19.31 -21.74
CA GLN A 115 -10.50 -17.89 -21.62
C GLN A 115 -8.99 -17.65 -21.89
N PRO A 116 -8.59 -16.44 -22.30
CA PRO A 116 -9.43 -15.29 -22.64
C PRO A 116 -10.20 -15.50 -23.96
N SER A 117 -11.43 -14.99 -24.02
CA SER A 117 -12.25 -14.95 -25.22
C SER A 117 -11.86 -13.79 -26.15
N ASN A 118 -12.12 -13.94 -27.46
CA ASN A 118 -11.92 -12.87 -28.44
C ASN A 118 -13.20 -12.07 -28.72
N THR A 119 -14.14 -12.07 -27.75
CA THR A 119 -15.39 -11.32 -27.86
C THR A 119 -15.09 -9.82 -28.02
N LEU A 120 -15.71 -9.19 -29.02
CA LEU A 120 -15.49 -7.78 -29.32
C LEU A 120 -15.85 -6.92 -28.09
N GLY A 121 -14.90 -6.07 -27.66
CA GLY A 121 -15.07 -5.18 -26.50
C GLY A 121 -14.83 -5.82 -25.13
N ALA A 122 -14.68 -7.16 -25.04
CA ALA A 122 -14.30 -7.85 -23.82
C ALA A 122 -12.80 -7.74 -23.57
N ASN A 123 -12.40 -6.59 -23.02
CA ASN A 123 -11.00 -6.21 -22.88
C ASN A 123 -10.55 -6.08 -21.42
N CYS A 124 -11.48 -6.16 -20.47
CA CYS A 124 -11.19 -6.05 -19.04
C CYS A 124 -11.43 -7.39 -18.38
N VAL A 125 -10.70 -7.68 -17.33
CA VAL A 125 -10.67 -9.03 -16.74
C VAL A 125 -11.21 -8.99 -15.33
N GLY A 126 -11.98 -10.01 -14.99
CA GLY A 126 -12.38 -10.26 -13.62
C GLY A 126 -12.28 -11.72 -13.23
N VAL A 127 -12.23 -11.94 -11.93
CA VAL A 127 -12.26 -13.26 -11.30
C VAL A 127 -13.71 -13.69 -11.15
N PHE A 128 -13.99 -14.95 -11.48
CA PHE A 128 -15.27 -15.58 -11.21
C PHE A 128 -15.05 -16.98 -10.67
N LEU A 129 -15.73 -17.29 -9.57
CA LEU A 129 -15.67 -18.60 -8.94
C LEU A 129 -16.88 -19.43 -9.34
N LYS A 130 -16.64 -20.63 -9.86
CA LYS A 130 -17.62 -21.71 -9.88
C LYS A 130 -17.65 -22.36 -8.49
N SER A 131 -18.59 -23.28 -8.28
CA SER A 131 -18.84 -23.90 -6.97
C SER A 131 -17.57 -24.38 -6.25
N GLY A 132 -17.41 -24.04 -4.97
CA GLY A 132 -16.36 -24.60 -4.10
C GLY A 132 -14.93 -24.11 -4.40
N LEU A 133 -14.75 -22.81 -4.66
CA LEU A 133 -13.46 -22.17 -5.00
C LEU A 133 -12.84 -22.61 -6.34
N THR A 134 -13.55 -23.41 -7.13
CA THR A 134 -13.10 -23.76 -8.48
C THR A 134 -13.42 -22.60 -9.40
N GLY A 135 -12.44 -21.84 -9.88
CA GLY A 135 -12.72 -20.59 -10.59
C GLY A 135 -11.62 -20.22 -11.56
N GLY A 136 -11.58 -18.93 -11.89
CA GLY A 136 -10.48 -18.34 -12.65
C GLY A 136 -10.92 -17.05 -13.31
N TRP A 137 -10.04 -16.54 -14.15
CA TRP A 137 -10.19 -15.26 -14.81
C TRP A 137 -10.99 -15.39 -16.10
N GLN A 138 -11.80 -14.37 -16.38
CA GLN A 138 -12.47 -14.22 -17.65
C GLN A 138 -12.44 -12.76 -18.07
N ASN A 139 -12.32 -12.50 -19.38
CA ASN A 139 -12.44 -11.15 -19.91
C ASN A 139 -13.90 -10.86 -20.28
N VAL A 140 -14.39 -9.69 -19.85
CA VAL A 140 -15.75 -9.20 -20.09
C VAL A 140 -15.71 -7.74 -20.54
N PRO A 141 -16.77 -7.21 -21.15
CA PRO A 141 -16.79 -5.82 -21.61
C PRO A 141 -16.56 -4.83 -20.48
N CYS A 142 -15.59 -3.92 -20.65
CA CYS A 142 -15.15 -2.96 -19.62
C CYS A 142 -16.25 -2.03 -19.09
N VAL A 143 -17.31 -1.84 -19.89
CA VAL A 143 -18.48 -1.01 -19.57
C VAL A 143 -19.48 -1.70 -18.65
N GLN A 144 -19.32 -3.00 -18.39
CA GLN A 144 -20.18 -3.70 -17.44
C GLN A 144 -19.93 -3.20 -16.03
N GLN A 145 -21.01 -3.09 -15.26
CA GLN A 145 -20.91 -2.79 -13.84
C GLN A 145 -20.65 -4.08 -13.08
N GLN A 146 -19.47 -4.17 -12.46
CA GLN A 146 -19.07 -5.32 -11.66
C GLN A 146 -18.55 -4.84 -10.29
N PRO A 147 -18.64 -5.67 -9.25
CA PRO A 147 -17.84 -5.46 -8.04
C PRO A 147 -16.35 -5.55 -8.38
N PHE A 148 -15.50 -5.02 -7.51
CA PHE A 148 -14.07 -4.88 -7.74
C PHE A 148 -13.28 -4.93 -6.44
N ILE A 149 -11.97 -5.14 -6.52
CA ILE A 149 -11.09 -5.23 -5.35
C ILE A 149 -9.97 -4.21 -5.52
N CYS A 150 -9.88 -3.24 -4.60
CA CYS A 150 -8.70 -2.38 -4.50
C CYS A 150 -7.60 -3.08 -3.72
N PHE A 151 -6.35 -2.70 -3.98
CA PHE A 151 -5.19 -3.47 -3.58
C PHE A 151 -3.99 -2.59 -3.28
N ILE A 152 -3.31 -2.93 -2.19
CA ILE A 152 -2.01 -2.39 -1.81
C ILE A 152 -1.07 -3.59 -1.58
N PRO A 153 -0.08 -3.81 -2.46
CA PRO A 153 0.90 -4.86 -2.28
C PRO A 153 1.90 -4.48 -1.19
N ASN A 154 2.50 -5.49 -0.55
CA ASN A 154 3.55 -5.30 0.45
C ASN A 154 3.11 -4.33 1.55
N ALA A 155 1.94 -4.57 2.12
CA ALA A 155 1.36 -3.76 3.17
C ALA A 155 2.33 -3.69 4.35
N VAL A 156 2.63 -2.47 4.78
CA VAL A 156 3.56 -2.20 5.87
C VAL A 156 2.73 -1.85 7.09
N ALA A 157 2.95 -2.58 8.19
CA ALA A 157 2.36 -2.23 9.48
C ALA A 157 2.91 -0.86 9.87
N LEU A 158 2.09 0.18 9.70
CA LEU A 158 2.37 1.45 10.34
C LEU A 158 2.19 1.19 11.84
N PRO A 159 3.22 1.38 12.69
CA PRO A 159 3.07 1.08 14.10
C PRO A 159 1.91 1.89 14.67
N THR A 160 0.92 1.18 15.22
CA THR A 160 -0.22 1.79 15.87
C THR A 160 0.08 1.96 17.36
N SER A 161 1.09 2.77 17.66
CA SER A 161 1.19 3.43 18.96
C SER A 161 1.06 4.94 18.80
N ASN A 162 -0.19 5.37 18.54
CA ASN A 162 -0.70 6.75 18.62
C ASN A 162 -0.37 7.68 17.42
N PRO A 163 -0.96 7.46 16.22
CA PRO A 163 -0.95 8.43 15.14
C PRO A 163 -1.90 9.59 15.48
N LYS A 164 -1.48 10.48 16.37
CA LYS A 164 -2.13 11.77 16.58
C LYS A 164 -1.22 12.85 16.03
N LEU A 165 -1.43 13.17 14.74
CA LEU A 165 -1.36 14.51 14.12
C LEU A 165 -0.67 14.58 12.74
N CYS A 166 -0.12 13.49 12.20
CA CYS A 166 0.36 13.43 10.81
C CYS A 166 -0.60 12.64 9.91
N PRO A 167 -0.74 12.97 8.62
CA PRO A 167 -1.34 12.04 7.66
C PRO A 167 -0.29 10.97 7.28
N PRO A 168 -0.40 9.71 7.77
CA PRO A 168 0.34 8.62 7.16
C PRO A 168 -0.03 8.55 5.68
N GLY A 169 0.97 8.42 4.81
CA GLY A 169 0.75 8.58 3.38
C GLY A 169 1.64 7.68 2.54
N THR A 170 1.03 7.04 1.55
CA THR A 170 1.74 6.48 0.40
C THR A 170 1.79 7.52 -0.70
N TYR A 171 2.99 7.85 -1.17
CA TYR A 171 3.27 8.86 -2.18
C TYR A 171 3.72 8.16 -3.45
N GLN A 172 2.85 8.15 -4.47
CA GLN A 172 3.09 7.43 -5.72
C GLN A 172 3.32 8.37 -6.89
N GLY A 173 4.03 7.89 -7.90
CA GLY A 173 4.23 8.59 -9.17
C GLY A 173 5.68 9.07 -9.39
N PRO A 174 5.97 9.67 -10.55
CA PRO A 174 7.33 10.00 -10.97
C PRO A 174 7.94 11.18 -10.21
N SER A 175 7.14 11.95 -9.47
CA SER A 175 7.60 13.05 -8.63
C SER A 175 6.53 13.48 -7.64
N GLY A 176 6.93 14.13 -6.56
CA GLY A 176 6.01 14.74 -5.59
C GLY A 176 6.74 15.43 -4.46
N SER A 177 6.03 15.76 -3.39
CA SER A 177 6.59 16.35 -2.18
C SER A 177 5.98 15.73 -0.93
N ILE A 178 6.81 15.56 0.10
CA ILE A 178 6.39 15.18 1.44
C ILE A 178 6.74 16.30 2.42
N GLN A 179 5.85 16.55 3.36
CA GLN A 179 5.95 17.65 4.30
C GLN A 179 5.65 17.13 5.71
N SER A 180 6.36 17.64 6.70
CA SER A 180 6.03 17.40 8.10
C SER A 180 4.62 17.93 8.42
N PRO A 181 3.97 17.44 9.49
CA PRO A 181 2.66 17.95 9.87
C PRO A 181 2.70 19.45 10.10
N ASN A 182 1.60 20.13 9.75
CA ASN A 182 1.41 21.58 9.87
C ASN A 182 2.36 22.45 9.05
N TYR A 183 3.32 21.89 8.30
CA TYR A 183 4.25 22.67 7.49
C TYR A 183 3.48 23.69 6.60
N PRO A 184 3.89 24.97 6.56
CA PRO A 184 5.14 25.55 7.06
C PRO A 184 5.12 26.00 8.54
N ALA A 185 4.01 25.80 9.26
CA ALA A 185 3.99 25.99 10.70
C ALA A 185 4.70 24.84 11.42
N ASN A 186 4.94 25.00 12.72
CA ASN A 186 5.70 24.01 13.48
C ASN A 186 4.97 22.66 13.57
N TYR A 187 5.75 21.58 13.48
CA TYR A 187 5.21 20.24 13.72
C TYR A 187 4.80 20.08 15.20
N PRO A 188 3.84 19.19 15.49
CA PRO A 188 3.40 18.92 16.85
C PRO A 188 4.43 18.05 17.59
N ASN A 189 4.45 18.17 18.92
CA ASN A 189 5.21 17.26 19.78
C ASN A 189 4.61 15.84 19.71
N ASN A 190 5.43 14.83 20.01
CA ASN A 190 5.11 13.40 19.91
C ASN A 190 4.60 12.99 18.51
N ALA A 191 5.09 13.66 17.46
CA ALA A 191 4.80 13.25 16.10
C ALA A 191 5.46 11.90 15.82
N ASP A 192 4.73 11.03 15.15
CA ASP A 192 5.22 9.75 14.64
C ASP A 192 4.58 9.52 13.27
N CYS A 193 5.33 9.86 12.21
CA CYS A 193 4.81 9.97 10.86
C CYS A 193 5.59 9.08 9.88
N TYR A 194 4.86 8.43 8.98
CA TYR A 194 5.43 7.58 7.94
C TYR A 194 5.05 8.08 6.54
N TYR A 195 6.05 8.19 5.67
CA TYR A 195 5.91 8.59 4.28
C TYR A 195 6.55 7.52 3.40
N LEU A 196 5.73 6.63 2.83
CA LEU A 196 6.20 5.61 1.90
C LEU A 196 6.14 6.17 0.48
N ILE A 197 7.31 6.38 -0.13
CA ILE A 197 7.42 6.84 -1.52
C ILE A 197 7.61 5.63 -2.44
N THR A 198 6.78 5.54 -3.46
CA THR A 198 6.80 4.47 -4.46
C THR A 198 6.85 5.03 -5.87
N VAL A 199 7.86 4.62 -6.64
CA VAL A 199 7.98 4.91 -8.07
C VAL A 199 7.73 3.65 -8.89
N ALA A 200 7.61 3.79 -10.22
CA ALA A 200 7.41 2.63 -11.10
C ALA A 200 8.59 1.66 -11.04
N ALA A 201 8.33 0.38 -11.29
CA ALA A 201 9.37 -0.63 -11.40
C ALA A 201 10.42 -0.25 -12.47
N GLY A 202 11.70 -0.45 -12.16
CA GLY A 202 12.81 -0.01 -13.01
C GLY A 202 13.32 1.41 -12.73
N TYR A 203 12.75 2.10 -11.73
CA TYR A 203 13.20 3.40 -11.26
C TYR A 203 13.63 3.34 -9.78
N LYS A 204 14.43 4.33 -9.40
CA LYS A 204 14.87 4.65 -8.03
C LYS A 204 14.22 5.94 -7.57
N VAL A 205 13.95 6.05 -6.27
CA VAL A 205 13.51 7.29 -5.64
C VAL A 205 14.73 8.15 -5.33
N ASN A 206 14.73 9.41 -5.79
CA ASN A 206 15.68 10.41 -5.36
C ASN A 206 14.93 11.51 -4.59
N ILE A 207 15.11 11.57 -3.27
CA ILE A 207 14.55 12.60 -2.41
C ILE A 207 15.53 13.76 -2.25
N THR A 208 15.04 14.99 -2.26
CA THR A 208 15.83 16.23 -2.15
C THR A 208 15.23 17.13 -1.09
N ILE A 209 16.07 17.59 -0.17
CA ILE A 209 15.70 18.53 0.89
C ILE A 209 15.43 19.91 0.29
N VAL A 210 14.21 20.44 0.46
CA VAL A 210 13.89 21.83 0.13
C VAL A 210 14.07 22.70 1.37
N SER A 211 13.55 22.26 2.50
CA SER A 211 13.72 22.89 3.82
C SER A 211 13.69 21.79 4.87
N PHE A 212 14.55 21.88 5.89
CA PHE A 212 14.58 20.93 6.99
C PHE A 212 15.11 21.61 8.25
N ARG A 213 14.25 21.72 9.26
CA ARG A 213 14.54 22.25 10.60
C ARG A 213 13.75 21.47 11.63
N THR A 214 14.43 20.68 12.45
CA THR A 214 13.86 19.96 13.58
C THR A 214 14.66 20.25 14.85
N GLU A 215 14.16 19.82 16.01
CA GLU A 215 14.98 19.84 17.21
C GLU A 215 16.18 18.91 17.03
N TYR A 216 17.38 19.40 17.34
CA TYR A 216 18.62 18.67 17.07
C TYR A 216 18.88 17.51 18.04
N CYS A 217 18.40 17.57 19.27
CA CYS A 217 18.72 16.54 20.26
C CYS A 217 17.86 15.29 20.11
N CYS A 218 16.62 15.47 19.64
CA CYS A 218 15.53 14.62 20.08
C CYS A 218 14.56 14.25 18.94
N ASP A 219 14.50 15.07 17.89
CA ASP A 219 13.68 14.81 16.72
C ASP A 219 14.50 14.24 15.58
N TRP A 220 13.90 13.31 14.84
CA TRP A 220 14.59 12.56 13.80
C TRP A 220 13.71 12.36 12.59
N ALA A 221 14.30 12.47 11.40
CA ALA A 221 13.75 11.90 10.19
C ALA A 221 14.70 10.83 9.65
N TYR A 222 14.28 9.58 9.69
CA TYR A 222 14.99 8.44 9.14
C TYR A 222 14.58 8.24 7.68
N ILE A 223 15.56 8.00 6.82
CA ILE A 223 15.35 7.66 5.42
C ILE A 223 15.85 6.22 5.22
N HIS A 224 14.95 5.33 4.83
CA HIS A 224 15.24 3.92 4.61
C HIS A 224 15.25 3.59 3.10
N ASP A 225 16.19 2.75 2.70
CA ASP A 225 16.34 2.18 1.37
C ASP A 225 15.43 0.95 1.19
N GLY A 226 14.13 1.19 1.09
CA GLY A 226 13.13 0.14 0.98
C GLY A 226 11.77 0.62 1.46
N ASN A 227 10.86 -0.33 1.65
CA ASN A 227 9.48 -0.06 2.04
C ASN A 227 9.21 -0.24 3.55
N ALA A 228 10.19 -0.65 4.35
CA ALA A 228 9.99 -0.94 5.78
C ALA A 228 11.09 -0.30 6.66
N GLU A 229 10.81 -0.08 7.94
CA GLU A 229 11.81 0.40 8.93
C GLU A 229 12.99 -0.57 9.09
N SER A 230 12.76 -1.86 8.86
CA SER A 230 13.82 -2.88 8.84
C SER A 230 14.74 -2.78 7.61
N SER A 231 14.39 -1.95 6.62
CA SER A 231 15.23 -1.73 5.44
C SER A 231 16.47 -0.90 5.81
N PRO A 232 17.59 -1.06 5.07
CA PRO A 232 18.82 -0.33 5.36
C PRO A 232 18.63 1.19 5.41
N TYR A 233 19.34 1.88 6.30
CA TYR A 233 19.28 3.34 6.36
C TYR A 233 20.09 3.98 5.22
N LEU A 234 19.49 4.97 4.55
CA LEU A 234 20.22 5.93 3.72
C LEU A 234 20.72 7.11 4.56
N ALA A 235 19.91 7.57 5.51
CA ALA A 235 20.25 8.70 6.37
C ALA A 235 19.41 8.75 7.64
N SER A 236 19.96 9.41 8.67
CA SER A 236 19.22 9.91 9.83
C SER A 236 19.44 11.42 9.94
N LEU A 237 18.36 12.17 9.84
CA LEU A 237 18.37 13.63 9.73
C LEU A 237 17.81 14.27 11.00
N ARG A 238 18.38 15.42 11.38
CA ARG A 238 17.95 16.22 12.53
C ARG A 238 18.53 17.63 12.46
N GLY A 239 17.97 18.56 13.24
CA GLY A 239 18.44 19.94 13.25
C GLY A 239 18.18 20.62 11.91
N VAL A 240 19.18 21.36 11.42
CA VAL A 240 19.13 22.02 10.11
C VAL A 240 19.89 21.19 9.09
N VAL A 241 19.22 20.77 8.02
CA VAL A 241 19.87 20.08 6.87
C VAL A 241 19.90 21.04 5.67
N PRO A 242 21.05 21.20 4.98
CA PRO A 242 21.15 22.11 3.85
C PRO A 242 20.18 21.78 2.71
N ALA A 243 19.55 22.82 2.14
CA ALA A 243 18.74 22.69 0.95
C ALA A 243 19.57 22.16 -0.24
N GLY A 244 18.97 21.28 -1.04
CA GLY A 244 19.63 20.58 -2.14
C GLY A 244 20.35 19.29 -1.75
N THR A 245 20.46 18.96 -0.46
CA THR A 245 20.92 17.64 -0.01
C THR A 245 19.96 16.57 -0.55
N SER A 246 20.50 15.49 -1.12
CA SER A 246 19.68 14.44 -1.75
C SER A 246 20.12 13.04 -1.36
N TYR A 247 19.14 12.12 -1.27
CA TYR A 247 19.34 10.71 -1.00
C TYR A 247 18.64 9.88 -2.06
N LYS A 248 19.30 8.81 -2.53
CA LYS A 248 18.80 7.96 -3.62
C LYS A 248 18.69 6.52 -3.14
N SER A 249 17.52 5.91 -3.36
CA SER A 249 17.29 4.49 -3.09
C SER A 249 17.96 3.59 -4.12
N THR A 250 18.08 2.30 -3.80
CA THR A 250 18.53 1.25 -4.71
C THR A 250 17.39 0.67 -5.54
N GLY A 251 16.15 0.76 -5.05
CA GLY A 251 14.95 0.26 -5.72
C GLY A 251 13.80 1.26 -5.76
N GLN A 252 12.62 0.76 -6.12
CA GLN A 252 11.43 1.58 -6.37
C GLN A 252 10.74 2.14 -5.10
N PHE A 253 11.28 1.84 -3.91
CA PHE A 253 10.69 2.20 -2.62
C PHE A 253 11.67 3.01 -1.78
N MET A 254 11.15 3.99 -1.05
CA MET A 254 11.86 4.72 0.00
C MET A 254 10.88 5.07 1.11
N LEU A 255 11.20 4.68 2.34
CA LEU A 255 10.40 5.03 3.52
C LEU A 255 11.07 6.17 4.27
N VAL A 256 10.31 7.22 4.57
CA VAL A 256 10.71 8.25 5.53
C VAL A 256 9.91 8.10 6.81
N HIS A 257 10.60 8.03 7.95
CA HIS A 257 9.99 7.96 9.27
C HIS A 257 10.40 9.18 10.09
N PHE A 258 9.43 10.02 10.46
CA PHE A 258 9.67 11.23 11.25
C PHE A 258 9.11 11.04 12.66
N THR A 259 9.97 11.23 13.67
CA THR A 259 9.61 11.19 15.08
C THR A 259 9.97 12.50 15.76
N SER A 260 9.10 12.97 16.66
CA SER A 260 9.41 14.07 17.57
C SER A 260 9.18 13.71 19.03
N ASP A 261 9.85 14.42 19.94
CA ASP A 261 9.70 14.21 21.38
C ASP A 261 8.53 15.02 22.00
N GLU A 262 8.40 15.01 23.33
CA GLU A 262 7.30 15.65 24.05
C GLU A 262 7.38 17.18 24.12
N SER A 263 8.47 17.80 23.64
CA SER A 263 8.78 19.21 23.79
C SER A 263 9.28 19.86 22.48
N THR A 264 9.74 21.11 22.57
CA THR A 264 10.42 21.91 21.53
C THR A 264 10.20 21.50 20.05
N ASN A 265 9.45 22.30 19.30
CA ASN A 265 9.27 22.09 17.86
C ASN A 265 9.83 23.25 17.02
N ASP A 266 10.08 22.95 15.75
CA ASP A 266 10.45 23.92 14.70
C ASP A 266 9.51 23.71 13.49
N THR A 267 9.74 24.43 12.41
CA THR A 267 8.99 24.42 11.15
C THR A 267 8.96 23.06 10.44
N GLY A 268 9.84 22.12 10.79
CA GLY A 268 9.87 20.77 10.25
C GLY A 268 10.50 20.70 8.87
N PHE A 269 9.91 19.96 7.95
CA PHE A 269 10.51 19.72 6.64
C PHE A 269 9.54 19.82 5.48
N ASN A 270 10.13 20.18 4.34
CA ASN A 270 9.57 19.99 3.01
C ASN A 270 10.65 19.32 2.16
N MET A 271 10.32 18.16 1.61
CA MET A 271 11.20 17.38 0.75
C MET A 271 10.48 17.06 -0.55
N THR A 272 11.19 17.10 -1.66
CA THR A 272 10.66 16.69 -2.97
C THR A 272 11.27 15.36 -3.37
N TYR A 273 10.54 14.55 -4.12
CA TYR A 273 11.08 13.32 -4.67
C TYR A 273 10.86 13.26 -6.17
N THR A 274 11.73 12.52 -6.85
CA THR A 274 11.67 12.23 -8.29
C THR A 274 12.08 10.79 -8.56
N ALA A 275 11.48 10.19 -9.60
CA ALA A 275 11.88 8.91 -10.14
C ALA A 275 13.11 9.09 -11.04
N VAL A 276 14.15 8.29 -10.79
CA VAL A 276 15.39 8.28 -11.58
C VAL A 276 15.54 6.89 -12.18
N ALA A 277 15.78 6.80 -13.48
CA ALA A 277 15.98 5.51 -14.14
C ALA A 277 17.14 4.73 -13.50
N ASN A 278 16.99 3.40 -13.45
CA ASN A 278 17.97 2.50 -12.87
C ASN A 278 19.37 2.59 -13.47
#